data_AF-A0A7S1DSN0-F1
#
_entry.id   AF-A0A7S1DSN0-F1
#
_cell.length_a   1.000
_cell.length_b   1.000
_cell.length_c   1.000
_cell.angle_alpha   90.00
_cell.angle_beta   90.00
_cell.angle_gamma   90.00
#
_symmetry.space_group_name_H-M   'P 1'
#
loop_
_entity.id
_entity.type
_entity.pdbx_description
1 polymer ?
#
loop_
_entity_poly.entity_id
_entity_poly.type
_entity_poly.pdbx_seq_one_letter_code
_entity_poly.pdbx_strand_id
1 'polypeptide(L)'
;QVAAEVLGQSDTSVLVGDFNFCSERSWAEGRILGKEGRANDSPLENDVLGKVLPDHVDLWPTLHPGDKGYTFDSTRNGVIRQYEQMRYDRAMAKLGKGWRAKSIDLVGTEAIQGQPEWLRPSDHFGLLV
;
A
#
# COMPACT_ATOMS: atom_id res chain seq x y z
N GLN A 1 -9.80 -13.67 -2.91
CA GLN A 1 -10.28 -14.68 -3.88
C GLN A 1 -11.20 -14.03 -4.92
N VAL A 2 -12.27 -13.34 -4.54
CA VAL A 2 -13.16 -12.62 -5.49
C VAL A 2 -12.40 -11.71 -6.47
N ALA A 3 -11.49 -10.85 -5.99
CA ALA A 3 -10.71 -9.97 -6.88
C ALA A 3 -9.86 -10.75 -7.90
N ALA A 4 -9.24 -11.87 -7.52
CA ALA A 4 -8.44 -12.66 -8.44
C ALA A 4 -9.29 -13.32 -9.52
N GLU A 5 -10.46 -13.83 -9.16
CA GLU A 5 -11.40 -14.43 -10.12
C GLU A 5 -11.89 -13.40 -11.14
N VAL A 6 -12.22 -12.19 -10.70
CA VAL A 6 -12.69 -11.11 -11.58
C VAL A 6 -11.56 -10.59 -12.47
N LEU A 7 -10.39 -10.29 -11.90
CA LEU A 7 -9.30 -9.65 -12.62
C LEU A 7 -8.52 -10.61 -13.52
N GLY A 8 -8.49 -11.90 -13.20
CA GLY A 8 -7.78 -12.92 -13.97
C GLY A 8 -8.31 -13.12 -15.40
N GLN A 9 -9.55 -12.71 -15.66
CA GLN A 9 -10.19 -12.81 -16.97
C GLN A 9 -9.75 -11.69 -17.94
N SER A 10 -9.09 -10.65 -17.44
CA SER A 10 -8.65 -9.50 -18.24
C SER A 10 -7.17 -9.60 -18.60
N ASP A 11 -6.82 -9.21 -19.83
CA ASP A 11 -5.41 -9.10 -20.26
C ASP A 11 -4.69 -7.95 -19.57
N THR A 12 -5.42 -6.88 -19.24
CA THR A 12 -4.93 -5.75 -18.46
C THR A 12 -5.90 -5.45 -17.33
N SER A 13 -5.38 -5.33 -16.11
CA SER A 13 -6.19 -5.01 -14.93
C SER A 13 -5.35 -4.36 -13.83
N VAL A 14 -6.03 -3.55 -13.02
CA VAL A 14 -5.43 -2.85 -11.89
C VAL A 14 -6.30 -3.09 -10.66
N LEU A 15 -5.67 -3.42 -9.54
CA LEU A 15 -6.27 -3.47 -8.21
C LEU A 15 -5.63 -2.39 -7.34
N VAL A 16 -6.45 -1.48 -6.83
CA VAL A 16 -6.03 -0.37 -5.97
C VAL A 16 -6.84 -0.34 -4.69
N GLY A 17 -6.22 0.11 -3.60
CA GLY A 17 -6.90 0.38 -2.36
C GLY A 17 -5.98 0.29 -1.16
N ASP A 18 -6.58 0.50 0.01
CA ASP A 18 -5.96 0.25 1.31
C ASP A 18 -6.07 -1.24 1.66
N PHE A 19 -4.92 -1.93 1.68
CA PHE A 19 -4.82 -3.33 2.05
C PHE A 19 -4.58 -3.54 3.55
N ASN A 20 -4.22 -2.48 4.28
CA ASN A 20 -3.75 -2.54 5.66
C ASN A 20 -2.56 -3.50 5.90
N PHE A 21 -1.82 -3.87 4.85
CA PHE A 21 -0.65 -4.75 4.96
C PHE A 21 0.63 -3.96 5.20
N CYS A 22 1.36 -4.31 6.25
CA CYS A 22 2.69 -3.76 6.48
C CYS A 22 3.71 -4.40 5.52
N SER A 23 4.60 -3.57 4.96
CA SER A 23 5.69 -4.02 4.08
C SER A 23 6.87 -4.65 4.81
N GLU A 24 6.87 -4.65 6.15
CA GLU A 24 8.04 -5.03 6.96
C GLU A 24 7.73 -6.01 8.08
N ARG A 25 6.46 -6.22 8.43
CA ARG A 25 6.06 -7.15 9.50
C ARG A 25 4.64 -7.68 9.29
N SER A 26 4.31 -8.77 9.97
CA SER A 26 2.94 -9.31 10.03
C SER A 26 2.33 -9.17 11.41
N TRP A 27 1.01 -8.99 11.43
CA TRP A 27 0.22 -8.86 12.67
C TRP A 27 -0.71 -10.06 12.93
N ALA A 28 -0.77 -11.00 11.99
CA ALA A 28 -1.65 -12.17 12.03
C ALA A 28 -1.45 -13.07 13.28
N GLU A 29 -0.23 -13.26 13.77
CA GLU A 29 0.02 -14.09 14.96
C GLU A 29 -0.40 -13.40 16.27
N GLY A 30 -0.32 -12.07 16.35
CA GLY A 30 -0.66 -11.33 17.57
C GLY A 30 -2.17 -11.28 17.85
N ARG A 31 -3.00 -11.16 16.81
CA ARG A 31 -4.47 -11.11 16.97
C ARG A 31 -5.09 -12.45 17.37
N ILE A 32 -4.52 -13.58 16.94
CA ILE A 32 -5.04 -14.92 17.25
C ILE A 32 -4.72 -15.33 18.69
N LEU A 33 -3.60 -14.86 19.25
CA LEU A 33 -3.13 -15.26 20.59
C LEU A 33 -3.42 -14.24 21.70
N GLY A 34 -4.19 -13.18 21.42
CA GLY A 34 -4.50 -12.13 22.40
C GLY A 34 -3.25 -11.41 22.95
N LYS A 35 -2.12 -11.53 22.26
CA LYS A 35 -0.87 -10.86 22.57
C LYS A 35 -0.59 -9.90 21.43
N GLU A 36 -0.53 -8.61 21.70
CA GLU A 36 -0.01 -7.61 20.77
C GLU A 36 1.48 -7.89 20.49
N GLY A 37 1.73 -8.90 19.66
CA GLY A 37 3.05 -9.47 19.44
C GLY A 37 3.41 -9.34 17.98
N ARG A 38 4.51 -8.63 17.73
CA ARG A 38 5.20 -8.59 16.44
C ARG A 38 5.77 -9.98 16.17
N ALA A 39 5.25 -10.69 15.18
CA ALA A 39 5.90 -11.88 14.70
C ALA A 39 6.85 -11.46 13.58
N ASN A 40 8.09 -11.12 13.96
CA ASN A 40 9.11 -10.67 13.02
C ASN A 40 9.54 -11.79 12.03
N ASP A 41 9.18 -13.05 12.32
CA ASP A 41 9.55 -14.22 11.52
C ASP A 41 8.36 -14.82 10.74
N SER A 42 7.16 -14.23 10.83
CA SER A 42 6.02 -14.67 10.02
C SER A 42 6.10 -14.11 8.59
N PRO A 43 5.64 -14.86 7.57
CA PRO A 43 5.48 -14.32 6.21
C PRO A 43 4.70 -13.02 6.23
N LEU A 44 5.08 -12.05 5.38
CA LEU A 44 4.41 -10.75 5.33
C LEU A 44 2.97 -10.95 4.85
N GLU A 45 2.01 -10.22 5.44
CA GLU A 45 0.62 -10.26 4.98
C GLU A 45 0.53 -9.90 3.49
N ASN A 46 1.41 -9.02 3.01
CA ASN A 46 1.50 -8.65 1.61
C ASN A 46 1.95 -9.79 0.68
N ASP A 47 2.60 -10.85 1.19
CA ASP A 47 3.00 -12.02 0.38
C ASP A 47 1.76 -12.74 -0.19
N VAL A 48 0.58 -12.54 0.40
CA VAL A 48 -0.68 -13.07 -0.12
C VAL A 48 -1.00 -12.52 -1.52
N LEU A 49 -0.59 -11.29 -1.82
CA LEU A 49 -0.87 -10.66 -3.12
C LEU A 49 -0.15 -11.38 -4.25
N GLY A 50 1.14 -11.71 -4.07
CA GLY A 50 1.89 -12.48 -5.07
C GLY A 50 1.37 -13.91 -5.25
N LYS A 51 0.72 -14.49 -4.24
CA LYS A 51 0.10 -15.83 -4.32
C LYS A 51 -1.26 -15.82 -5.00
N VAL A 52 -2.08 -14.81 -4.72
CA VAL A 52 -3.48 -14.72 -5.18
C VAL A 52 -3.58 -14.00 -6.53
N LEU A 53 -2.65 -13.11 -6.84
CA LEU A 53 -2.57 -12.33 -8.08
C LEU A 53 -1.16 -12.47 -8.70
N PRO A 54 -0.75 -13.67 -9.14
CA PRO A 54 0.62 -13.93 -9.57
C PRO A 54 1.04 -13.16 -10.84
N ASP A 55 0.07 -12.74 -11.66
CA ASP A 55 0.31 -11.94 -12.85
C ASP A 55 0.37 -10.42 -12.57
N HIS A 56 0.08 -10.01 -11.33
CA HIS A 56 0.06 -8.59 -10.94
C HIS A 56 1.36 -8.20 -10.24
N VAL A 57 1.96 -7.11 -10.70
CA VAL A 57 3.12 -6.50 -10.06
C VAL A 57 2.71 -5.32 -9.17
N ASP A 58 3.38 -5.14 -8.04
CA ASP A 58 3.24 -3.96 -7.18
C ASP A 58 3.94 -2.77 -7.87
N LEU A 59 3.16 -1.75 -8.26
CA LEU A 59 3.66 -0.65 -9.08
C LEU A 59 4.67 0.24 -8.34
N TRP A 60 4.51 0.42 -7.03
CA TRP A 60 5.40 1.32 -6.27
C TRP A 60 6.87 0.86 -6.28
N PRO A 61 7.23 -0.33 -5.75
CA PRO A 61 8.62 -0.78 -5.76
C PRO A 61 9.15 -1.06 -7.18
N THR A 62 8.27 -1.26 -8.16
CA THR A 62 8.66 -1.41 -9.57
C THR A 62 9.16 -0.10 -10.17
N LEU A 63 8.50 1.02 -9.87
CA LEU A 63 8.84 2.33 -10.42
C LEU A 63 9.81 3.13 -9.53
N HIS A 64 9.81 2.87 -8.22
CA HIS A 64 10.67 3.54 -7.22
C HIS A 64 11.48 2.51 -6.41
N PRO A 65 12.46 1.83 -7.02
CA PRO A 65 13.25 0.83 -6.33
C PRO A 65 14.01 1.45 -5.16
N GLY A 66 13.83 0.88 -3.96
CA GLY A 66 14.45 1.36 -2.72
C GLY A 66 13.64 2.41 -1.95
N ASP A 67 12.62 3.02 -2.57
CA ASP A 67 11.68 3.87 -1.85
C ASP A 67 10.60 3.00 -1.17
N LYS A 68 10.39 3.23 0.12
CA LYS A 68 9.42 2.51 0.93
C LYS A 68 7.98 2.86 0.56
N GLY A 69 7.72 4.06 0.04
CA GLY A 69 6.41 4.50 -0.41
C GLY A 69 5.36 4.60 0.67
N TYR A 70 5.71 5.15 1.84
CA TYR A 70 4.76 5.25 2.95
C TYR A 70 3.55 6.11 2.56
N THR A 71 2.38 5.47 2.50
CA THR A 71 1.09 6.14 2.29
C THR A 71 0.48 6.56 3.62
N PHE A 72 0.93 5.97 4.73
CA PHE A 72 0.63 6.39 6.08
C PHE A 72 1.95 6.72 6.78
N ASP A 73 2.25 8.00 6.99
CA ASP A 73 3.56 8.44 7.50
C ASP A 73 3.41 9.53 8.56
N SER A 74 3.49 9.14 9.83
CA SER A 74 3.35 10.05 10.97
C SER A 74 4.45 11.11 11.05
N THR A 75 5.56 10.93 10.34
CA THR A 75 6.66 11.91 10.32
C THR A 75 6.39 13.06 9.34
N ARG A 76 5.48 12.85 8.38
CA ARG A 76 5.11 13.82 7.33
C ARG A 76 3.67 14.31 7.46
N ASN A 77 2.81 13.54 8.11
CA ASN A 77 1.39 13.85 8.26
C ASN A 77 1.00 14.04 9.73
N GLY A 78 0.78 15.30 10.12
CA GLY A 78 0.43 15.68 11.49
C GLY A 78 -0.98 15.29 11.94
N VAL A 79 -1.80 14.70 11.06
CA VAL A 79 -3.07 14.09 11.44
C VAL A 79 -2.85 12.83 12.28
N ILE A 80 -1.75 12.10 12.03
CA ILE A 80 -1.41 10.86 12.72
C ILE A 80 -0.74 11.20 14.07
N ARG A 81 -1.34 10.72 15.16
CA ARG A 81 -0.90 11.08 16.53
C ARG A 81 0.16 10.16 17.12
N GLN A 82 0.26 8.94 16.62
CA GLN A 82 1.21 7.93 17.09
C GLN A 82 2.28 7.70 16.03
N TYR A 83 3.47 7.28 16.44
CA TYR A 83 4.54 6.97 15.48
C TYR A 83 4.16 5.73 14.67
N GLU A 84 3.98 5.92 13.36
CA GLU A 84 3.68 4.84 12.42
C GLU A 84 4.04 5.24 10.99
N GLN A 85 4.71 4.32 10.29
CA GLN A 85 5.09 4.47 8.89
C GLN A 85 4.79 3.18 8.15
N MET A 86 3.81 3.22 7.24
CA MET A 86 3.26 2.06 6.57
C MET A 86 2.91 2.37 5.11
N ARG A 87 3.01 1.36 4.26
CA ARG A 87 2.52 1.38 2.87
C ARG A 87 1.27 0.52 2.78
N TYR A 88 0.19 1.07 3.32
CA TYR A 88 -1.11 0.42 3.39
C TYR A 88 -1.80 0.41 2.03
N ASP A 89 -1.74 1.54 1.33
CA ASP A 89 -2.29 1.71 0.01
C ASP A 89 -1.33 1.16 -1.04
N ARG A 90 -1.87 0.38 -1.98
CA ARG A 90 -1.09 -0.25 -3.05
C ARG A 90 -1.83 -0.19 -4.37
N ALA A 91 -1.06 -0.23 -5.45
CA ALA A 91 -1.56 -0.40 -6.80
C ALA A 91 -0.89 -1.64 -7.42
N MET A 92 -1.66 -2.70 -7.60
CA MET A 92 -1.22 -3.95 -8.22
C MET A 92 -1.70 -3.97 -9.67
N ALA A 93 -0.83 -4.26 -10.63
CA ALA A 93 -1.20 -4.21 -12.05
C ALA A 93 -0.75 -5.45 -12.82
N LYS A 94 -1.67 -6.03 -13.60
CA LYS A 94 -1.37 -6.93 -14.71
C LYS A 94 -1.36 -6.07 -15.97
N LEU A 95 -0.21 -5.96 -16.61
CA LEU A 95 -0.01 -5.12 -17.79
C LEU A 95 0.05 -6.00 -19.03
N GLY A 96 -1.05 -6.00 -19.79
CA GLY A 96 -1.14 -6.73 -21.05
C GLY A 96 -0.20 -6.17 -22.12
N LYS A 97 -0.22 -6.79 -23.30
CA LYS A 97 0.72 -6.43 -24.37
C LYS A 97 0.54 -4.97 -24.79
N GLY A 98 1.63 -4.21 -24.76
CA GLY A 98 1.65 -2.79 -25.14
C GLY A 98 1.40 -1.82 -23.98
N TRP A 99 1.05 -2.31 -22.80
CA TRP A 99 0.98 -1.52 -21.58
C TRP A 99 2.31 -1.55 -20.83
N ARG A 100 2.69 -0.41 -20.27
CA ARG A 100 3.79 -0.29 -19.32
C ARG A 100 3.40 0.74 -18.25
N ALA A 101 3.75 0.47 -17.01
CA ALA A 101 3.65 1.46 -15.95
C ALA A 101 4.60 2.62 -16.26
N LYS A 102 4.11 3.86 -16.11
CA LYS A 102 4.90 5.07 -16.45
C LYS A 102 5.28 5.85 -15.21
N SER A 103 4.36 6.03 -14.28
CA SER A 103 4.52 6.84 -13.07
C SER A 103 3.61 6.32 -11.97
N ILE A 104 4.01 6.58 -10.73
CA ILE A 104 3.17 6.46 -9.55
C ILE A 104 3.66 7.51 -8.56
N ASP A 105 2.79 8.34 -8.02
CA ASP A 105 3.18 9.45 -7.15
C ASP A 105 2.29 9.54 -5.91
N LEU A 106 2.87 10.00 -4.79
CA LEU A 106 2.08 10.35 -3.60
C LEU A 106 1.39 11.70 -3.83
N VAL A 107 0.10 11.76 -3.49
CA VAL A 107 -0.70 12.99 -3.55
C VAL A 107 -1.34 13.30 -2.20
N GLY A 108 -1.73 14.56 -2.01
CA GLY A 108 -2.24 15.03 -0.71
C GLY A 108 -1.13 15.20 0.34
N THR A 109 0.13 15.39 -0.09
CA THR A 109 1.29 15.55 0.79
C THR A 109 1.40 16.93 1.42
N GLU A 110 0.67 17.91 0.88
CA GLU A 110 0.69 19.30 1.31
C GLU A 110 -0.43 19.62 2.28
N ALA A 111 -0.17 20.57 3.18
CA ALA A 111 -1.19 21.09 4.08
C ALA A 111 -2.35 21.71 3.30
N ILE A 112 -3.58 21.57 3.82
CA ILE A 112 -4.73 22.23 3.21
C ILE A 112 -4.54 23.74 3.30
N GLN A 113 -4.65 24.44 2.17
CA GLN A 113 -4.45 25.88 2.13
C GLN A 113 -5.39 26.61 3.11
N GLY A 114 -4.83 27.52 3.91
CA GLY A 114 -5.58 28.28 4.91
C GLY A 114 -5.93 27.50 6.18
N GLN A 115 -5.44 26.27 6.32
CA GLN A 115 -5.58 25.44 7.52
C GLN A 115 -4.25 25.33 8.27
N PRO A 116 -4.26 24.83 9.53
CA PRO A 116 -3.02 24.58 10.26
C PRO A 116 -2.05 23.66 9.49
N GLU A 117 -0.74 23.91 9.64
CA GLU A 117 0.31 23.19 8.92
C GLU A 117 0.30 21.67 9.14
N TRP A 118 -0.30 21.18 10.22
CA TRP A 118 -0.40 19.75 10.50
C TRP A 118 -1.55 19.07 9.75
N LEU A 119 -2.54 19.81 9.24
CA LEU A 119 -3.74 19.25 8.63
C LEU A 119 -3.52 18.94 7.14
N ARG A 120 -3.59 17.65 6.81
CA ARG A 120 -3.60 17.11 5.44
C ARG A 120 -5.02 16.68 5.04
N PRO A 121 -5.30 16.40 3.75
CA PRO A 121 -6.62 15.95 3.29
C PRO A 121 -7.12 14.65 3.94
N SER A 122 -6.20 13.76 4.33
CA SER A 122 -6.45 12.51 5.04
C SER A 122 -5.22 12.19 5.89
N ASP A 123 -5.35 11.28 6.84
CA ASP A 123 -4.25 10.59 7.51
C ASP A 123 -3.42 9.71 6.55
N HIS A 124 -4.00 9.30 5.42
CA HIS A 124 -3.30 8.68 4.31
C HIS A 124 -2.94 9.70 3.21
N PHE A 125 -1.79 9.50 2.57
CA PHE A 125 -1.48 10.05 1.26
C PHE A 125 -2.08 9.17 0.17
N GLY A 126 -2.60 9.78 -0.89
CA GLY A 126 -3.14 9.05 -2.03
C GLY A 126 -2.05 8.56 -2.98
N LEU A 127 -2.39 7.60 -3.83
CA LEU A 127 -1.57 7.16 -4.97
C LEU A 127 -2.19 7.65 -6.28
N LEU A 128 -1.39 8.34 -7.10
CA LEU A 128 -1.72 8.68 -8.48
C LEU A 128 -0.94 7.76 -9.42
N VAL A 129 -1.64 6.89 -10.15
CA VAL A 129 -1.09 5.88 -11.08
C VAL A 129 -1.50 6.14 -12.52
#